data_AF-A0A0D6LQ39-F1
#
_entry.id   AF-A0A0D6LQ39-F1
#
_cell.length_a   1.000
_cell.length_b   1.000
_cell.length_c   1.000
_cell.angle_alpha   90.00
_cell.angle_beta   90.00
_cell.angle_gamma   90.00
#
_symmetry.space_group_name_H-M   'P 1'
#
loop_
_entity.id
_entity.type
_entity.pdbx_description
1 polymer ?
#
loop_
_entity_poly.entity_id
_entity_poly.type
_entity_poly.pdbx_seq_one_letter_code
_entity_poly.pdbx_strand_id
1 'polypeptide(L)'
;MCMNMDVTKEFKWVLQRMVPAQSLTMGFANLWFSHPRKFGPGSRSCRVCSNHHGLIRKYGLDMCRRCFREYAKDIGFKKLD
;
A
#
# COMPACT_ATOMS: atom_id res chain seq x y z
N MET A 1 -52.35 27.44 -33.79
CA MET A 1 -52.72 26.17 -33.11
C MET A 1 -51.46 25.31 -33.16
N CYS A 2 -50.59 25.30 -32.15
CA CYS A 2 -50.76 24.82 -30.76
C CYS A 2 -50.77 23.28 -30.67
N MET A 3 -49.97 22.75 -29.73
CA MET A 3 -49.98 21.37 -29.18
C MET A 3 -49.45 20.29 -30.14
N ASN A 4 -48.49 19.40 -29.82
CA ASN A 4 -47.69 19.11 -28.60
C ASN A 4 -46.22 18.79 -29.02
N MET A 5 -45.15 18.70 -28.22
CA MET A 5 -44.88 18.58 -26.77
C MET A 5 -45.06 17.19 -26.10
N ASP A 6 -43.95 16.45 -26.02
CA ASP A 6 -43.70 15.29 -25.14
C ASP A 6 -44.55 14.02 -25.43
N VAL A 7 -44.16 12.77 -25.12
CA VAL A 7 -43.37 12.24 -24.01
C VAL A 7 -42.55 10.99 -24.45
N THR A 8 -41.21 11.03 -24.49
CA THR A 8 -40.36 9.81 -24.61
C THR A 8 -38.91 9.91 -24.10
N LYS A 9 -38.44 11.06 -23.59
CA LYS A 9 -37.01 11.27 -23.26
C LYS A 9 -36.67 11.51 -21.78
N GLU A 10 -37.60 11.19 -20.87
CA GLU A 10 -37.45 11.38 -19.40
C GLU A 10 -37.41 10.04 -18.62
N PHE A 11 -36.60 9.08 -19.09
CA PHE A 11 -36.30 7.84 -18.34
C PHE A 11 -34.79 7.54 -18.28
N LYS A 12 -33.96 8.59 -18.33
CA LYS A 12 -32.50 8.52 -18.12
C LYS A 12 -32.01 9.27 -16.87
N TRP A 13 -32.91 9.45 -15.90
CA TRP A 13 -32.66 9.88 -14.53
C TRP A 13 -33.03 8.77 -13.52
N VAL A 14 -32.69 7.51 -13.81
CA VAL A 14 -31.52 6.86 -13.19
C VAL A 14 -31.35 7.22 -11.69
N LEU A 15 -31.45 6.18 -10.87
CA LEU A 15 -31.10 6.13 -9.44
C LEU A 15 -29.65 6.58 -9.18
N GLN A 16 -29.40 7.90 -9.22
CA GLN A 16 -28.11 8.52 -8.86
C GLN A 16 -28.30 9.58 -7.76
N ARG A 17 -29.18 9.28 -6.78
CA ARG A 17 -29.31 10.01 -5.51
C ARG A 17 -28.89 9.17 -4.30
N MET A 18 -27.78 8.44 -4.43
CA MET A 18 -26.89 8.23 -3.29
C MET A 18 -25.79 9.28 -3.37
N VAL A 19 -25.87 10.28 -2.50
CA VAL A 19 -24.85 11.32 -2.34
C VAL A 19 -23.64 10.69 -1.65
N PRO A 20 -22.47 10.53 -2.31
CA PRO A 20 -21.25 10.31 -1.55
C PRO A 20 -20.94 11.60 -0.80
N ALA A 21 -20.82 11.52 0.52
CA ALA A 21 -20.44 12.66 1.34
C ALA A 21 -19.04 13.16 0.95
N GLN A 22 -18.98 14.23 0.16
CA GLN A 22 -17.75 14.92 -0.21
C GLN A 22 -17.71 16.30 0.45
N SER A 23 -16.77 16.53 1.38
CA SER A 23 -16.39 17.90 1.76
C SER A 23 -15.08 18.09 2.57
N LEU A 24 -14.36 17.05 3.05
CA LEU A 24 -13.15 17.29 3.88
C LEU A 24 -11.87 16.47 3.63
N THR A 25 -11.82 15.47 2.72
CA THR A 25 -10.73 14.46 2.73
C THR A 25 -9.83 14.35 1.48
N MET A 26 -9.99 15.20 0.47
CA MET A 26 -9.16 15.10 -0.76
C MET A 26 -7.67 15.43 -0.55
N GLY A 27 -7.32 16.28 0.42
CA GLY A 27 -5.92 16.62 0.72
C GLY A 27 -5.14 15.46 1.36
N PHE A 28 -5.74 14.81 2.37
CA PHE A 28 -5.11 13.68 3.07
C PHE A 28 -4.81 12.50 2.14
N ALA A 29 -5.76 12.17 1.25
CA ALA A 29 -5.61 11.06 0.30
C ALA A 29 -4.41 11.24 -0.67
N ASN A 30 -4.11 12.47 -1.07
CA ASN A 30 -3.00 12.77 -1.99
C ASN A 30 -1.65 12.98 -1.26
N LEU A 31 -1.67 13.35 0.03
CA LEU A 31 -0.47 13.56 0.83
C LEU A 31 0.06 12.25 1.45
N TRP A 32 -0.84 11.33 1.82
CA TRP A 32 -0.50 10.05 2.43
C TRP A 32 0.33 9.17 1.47
N PHE A 33 1.45 8.65 1.97
CA PHE A 33 2.40 7.82 1.21
C PHE A 33 2.98 8.48 -0.09
N SER A 34 2.78 9.78 -0.31
CA SER A 34 3.24 10.53 -1.49
C SER A 34 4.70 10.33 -1.88
N HIS A 35 5.61 10.16 -0.91
CA HIS A 35 7.03 9.93 -1.19
C HIS A 35 7.33 8.47 -1.64
N PRO A 36 7.95 8.26 -2.83
CA PRO A 36 8.15 6.93 -3.41
C PRO A 36 9.26 6.13 -2.70
N ARG A 37 8.88 5.14 -1.89
CA ARG A 37 9.80 4.25 -1.14
C ARG A 37 10.43 3.12 -1.98
N LYS A 38 10.86 3.42 -3.22
CA LYS A 38 11.45 2.41 -4.13
C LYS A 38 12.89 2.00 -3.74
N PHE A 39 13.61 2.87 -3.02
CA PHE A 39 15.02 2.68 -2.66
C PHE A 39 15.36 3.29 -1.29
N GLY A 40 16.61 3.13 -0.84
CA GLY A 40 17.07 3.59 0.47
C GLY A 40 16.69 2.65 1.63
N PRO A 41 17.05 2.99 2.89
CA PRO A 41 16.84 2.11 4.04
C PRO A 41 15.36 1.86 4.36
N GLY A 42 14.51 2.88 4.25
CA GLY A 42 13.05 2.76 4.48
C GLY A 42 12.28 1.98 3.40
N SER A 43 12.92 1.56 2.31
CA SER A 43 12.28 0.73 1.26
C SER A 43 12.21 -0.76 1.59
N ARG A 44 13.04 -1.22 2.54
CA ARG A 44 13.21 -2.64 2.86
C ARG A 44 13.14 -2.85 4.37
N SER A 45 12.40 -3.86 4.79
CA SER A 45 12.25 -4.27 6.19
C SER A 45 12.69 -5.71 6.36
N CYS A 46 13.01 -6.10 7.60
CA CYS A 46 13.25 -7.50 7.94
C CYS A 46 11.97 -8.32 7.79
N ARG A 47 12.07 -9.51 7.18
CA ARG A 47 10.96 -10.48 7.03
C ARG A 47 10.31 -10.90 8.36
N VAL A 48 11.08 -10.89 9.45
CA VAL A 48 10.62 -11.31 10.80
C VAL A 48 10.36 -10.10 11.69
N CYS A 49 11.39 -9.27 11.91
CA CYS A 49 11.35 -8.22 12.92
C CYS A 49 10.77 -6.88 12.44
N SER A 50 10.32 -6.78 11.17
CA SER A 50 9.88 -5.58 10.43
C SER A 50 10.80 -4.34 10.45
N ASN A 51 11.90 -4.38 11.20
CA ASN A 51 12.88 -3.30 11.34
C ASN A 51 13.62 -3.03 10.02
N HIS A 52 13.88 -1.75 9.75
CA HIS A 52 14.68 -1.26 8.62
C HIS A 52 16.20 -1.27 8.91
N HIS A 53 16.60 -1.30 10.19
CA HIS A 53 18.00 -1.20 10.60
C HIS A 53 18.72 -2.55 10.64
N GLY A 54 19.98 -2.57 10.19
CA GLY A 54 20.86 -3.73 10.31
C GLY A 54 20.42 -4.94 9.48
N LEU A 55 19.81 -4.69 8.32
CA LEU A 55 19.32 -5.69 7.37
C LEU A 55 20.47 -6.35 6.61
N ILE A 56 20.59 -7.67 6.72
CA ILE A 56 21.54 -8.50 5.97
C ILE A 56 20.92 -8.78 4.60
N ARG A 57 21.49 -8.16 3.57
CA ARG A 57 21.02 -8.22 2.17
C ARG A 57 21.78 -9.25 1.32
N LYS A 58 22.72 -9.98 1.91
CA LYS A 58 23.51 -11.02 1.22
C LYS A 58 22.63 -12.26 0.99
N TYR A 59 22.80 -12.91 -0.16
CA TYR A 59 22.10 -14.15 -0.51
C TYR A 59 20.55 -14.09 -0.49
N GLY A 60 19.95 -12.89 -0.59
CA GLY A 60 18.48 -12.73 -0.64
C GLY A 60 17.75 -13.00 0.68
N LEU A 61 18.45 -13.03 1.81
CA LEU A 61 17.87 -13.35 3.13
C LEU A 61 16.92 -12.27 3.66
N ASP A 62 17.27 -10.99 3.47
CA ASP A 62 16.54 -9.81 3.98
C ASP A 62 16.11 -9.92 5.47
N MET A 63 17.06 -10.31 6.32
CA MET A 63 16.85 -10.45 7.76
C MET A 63 17.69 -9.46 8.58
N CYS A 64 17.14 -8.95 9.68
CA CYS A 64 17.89 -8.12 10.62
C CYS A 64 18.94 -8.95 11.38
N ARG A 65 20.10 -8.35 11.68
CA ARG A 65 21.24 -9.04 12.34
C ARG A 65 20.94 -9.71 13.70
N ARG A 66 19.79 -9.38 14.32
CA ARG A 66 19.28 -10.04 15.54
C ARG A 66 18.68 -11.40 15.17
N CYS A 67 17.61 -11.40 14.37
CA CYS A 67 16.96 -12.61 13.86
C CYS A 67 17.92 -13.54 13.10
N PHE A 68 18.91 -13.02 12.36
CA PHE A 68 19.89 -13.89 11.73
C PHE A 68 20.68 -14.74 12.74
N ARG A 69 20.95 -14.26 13.96
CA ARG A 69 21.64 -15.04 15.00
C ARG A 69 20.74 -16.11 15.64
N GLU A 70 19.44 -15.87 15.66
CA GLU A 70 18.43 -16.83 16.12
C GLU A 70 18.30 -17.97 15.09
N TYR A 71 18.01 -17.63 13.83
CA TYR A 71 17.76 -18.61 12.75
C TYR A 71 19.02 -19.16 12.06
N ALA A 72 20.23 -18.70 12.39
CA ALA A 72 21.47 -19.15 11.73
C ALA A 72 21.61 -20.68 11.72
N LYS A 73 21.27 -21.33 12.84
CA LYS A 73 21.36 -22.79 12.99
C LYS A 73 20.38 -23.51 12.07
N ASP A 74 19.14 -23.03 12.00
CA ASP A 74 18.05 -23.63 11.22
C ASP A 74 18.27 -23.50 9.71
N ILE A 75 18.91 -22.40 9.29
CA ILE A 75 19.33 -22.16 7.90
C ILE A 75 20.57 -23.02 7.53
N GLY A 76 21.22 -23.65 8.51
CA GLY A 76 22.40 -24.49 8.32
C GLY A 76 23.74 -23.75 8.39
N PHE A 77 23.77 -22.48 8.78
CA PHE A 77 25.02 -21.78 9.06
C PHE A 77 25.67 -22.32 10.34
N LYS A 78 26.80 -23.00 10.18
CA LYS A 78 27.66 -23.45 11.29
C LYS A 78 28.84 -22.48 11.43
N LYS A 79 29.21 -22.18 12.67
CA LYS A 79 30.52 -21.57 12.96
C LYS A 79 31.56 -22.66 12.73
N LEU A 80 32.43 -22.43 11.75
CA LEU A 80 33.72 -23.09 11.65
C LEU A 80 34.72 -22.10 12.27
N ASP A 81 35.56 -22.60 13.15
CA ASP A 81 36.52 -21.81 13.94
C ASP A 81 37.83 -21.56 13.18
#